data_AF-A0A2A4BAS5-F1
#
_entry.id   AF-A0A2A4BAS5-F1
#
_cell.length_a   1.000
_cell.length_b   1.000
_cell.length_c   1.000
_cell.angle_alpha   90.00
_cell.angle_beta   90.00
_cell.angle_gamma   90.00
#
_symmetry.space_group_name_H-M   'P 1'
#
loop_
_entity.id
_entity.type
_entity.pdbx_description
1 polymer ?
#
loop_
_entity_poly.entity_id
_entity_poly.type
_entity_poly.pdbx_seq_one_letter_code
_entity_poly.pdbx_strand_id
1 'polypeptide(L)' 'MSDVAEVIAMLADPATSYWLRDAIVSACQRDPFDAERDALALASLLTRRLDAIVTRHFGSPPQA' A
#
# COMPACT_ATOMS: atom_id res chain seq x y z
N MET A 1 2.36 -1.32 -18.98
CA MET A 1 1.15 -0.68 -18.46
C MET A 1 1.60 0.60 -17.80
N SER A 2 1.09 1.78 -18.16
CA SER A 2 1.54 3.04 -17.52
C SER A 2 1.01 3.10 -16.09
N ASP A 3 1.79 3.64 -15.15
CA ASP A 3 1.42 3.77 -13.73
C ASP A 3 0.04 4.44 -13.54
N VAL A 4 -0.30 5.39 -14.42
CA VAL A 4 -1.61 6.07 -14.43
C VAL A 4 -2.76 5.11 -14.74
N ALA A 5 -2.56 4.13 -15.61
CA ALA A 5 -3.60 3.15 -15.94
C ALA A 5 -3.90 2.22 -14.75
N GLU A 6 -2.89 1.89 -13.96
CA GLU A 6 -3.04 1.08 -12.75
C GLU A 6 -3.76 1.85 -11.65
N VAL A 7 -3.42 3.13 -11.44
CA VAL A 7 -4.16 4.04 -10.55
C VAL A 7 -5.64 4.11 -10.92
N ILE A 8 -5.95 4.31 -12.21
CA ILE A 8 -7.33 4.36 -12.69
C ILE A 8 -8.06 3.03 -12.43
N ALA A 9 -7.40 1.89 -12.70
CA ALA A 9 -7.98 0.58 -12.45
C ALA A 9 -8.32 0.38 -10.95
N MET A 10 -7.41 0.74 -10.04
CA MET A 10 -7.66 0.66 -8.60
C MET A 10 -8.79 1.60 -8.15
N LEU A 11 -8.87 2.80 -8.72
CA LEU A 11 -9.93 3.77 -8.40
C LEU A 11 -11.29 3.39 -9.01
N ALA A 12 -11.33 2.58 -10.07
CA ALA A 12 -12.56 2.09 -10.69
C ALA A 12 -13.07 0.80 -10.03
N ASP A 13 -12.20 0.05 -9.37
CA ASP A 13 -12.58 -1.22 -8.73
C ASP A 13 -13.46 -0.96 -7.48
N PRO A 14 -14.70 -1.49 -7.45
CA PRO A 14 -15.58 -1.39 -6.28
C PRO A 14 -15.07 -2.20 -5.07
N ALA A 15 -14.18 -3.17 -5.26
CA ALA A 15 -13.54 -3.91 -4.18
C ALA A 15 -12.41 -3.12 -3.49
N THR A 16 -11.90 -2.05 -4.13
CA THR A 16 -10.94 -1.15 -3.48
C THR A 16 -11.57 -0.50 -2.25
N SER A 17 -10.92 -0.65 -1.10
CA SER A 17 -11.41 -0.05 0.13
C SER A 17 -11.45 1.48 0.04
N TYR A 18 -12.39 2.12 0.74
CA TYR A 18 -12.48 3.58 0.80
C TYR A 18 -11.16 4.22 1.28
N TRP A 19 -10.52 3.61 2.28
CA TRP A 19 -9.24 4.09 2.80
C TRP A 19 -8.15 4.10 1.72
N LEU A 20 -8.04 3.04 0.92
CA LEU A 20 -7.03 2.96 -0.14
C LEU A 20 -7.35 3.91 -1.29
N ARG A 21 -8.63 4.05 -1.64
CA ARG A 21 -9.10 5.00 -2.65
C ARG A 21 -8.74 6.44 -2.28
N ASP A 22 -9.04 6.84 -1.05
CA ASP A 22 -8.74 8.17 -0.55
C ASP A 22 -7.24 8.43 -0.47
N ALA A 23 -6.44 7.43 -0.07
CA ALA A 23 -4.98 7.54 -0.05
C ALA A 23 -4.40 7.76 -1.46
N ILE A 24 -4.88 7.04 -2.47
CA ILE A 24 -4.46 7.21 -3.86
C ILE A 24 -4.83 8.61 -4.38
N VAL A 25 -6.09 9.05 -4.17
CA VAL A 25 -6.54 10.38 -4.59
C VAL A 25 -5.73 11.49 -3.92
N SER A 26 -5.49 11.37 -2.61
CA SER A 26 -4.69 12.33 -1.84
C SER A 26 -3.25 12.39 -2.33
N ALA A 27 -2.63 11.24 -2.63
CA ALA A 27 -1.27 11.19 -3.17
C ALA A 27 -1.15 11.91 -4.52
N CYS A 28 -2.14 11.78 -5.41
CA CYS A 28 -2.16 12.48 -6.70
C CYS A 28 -2.30 14.01 -6.60
N GLN A 29 -2.78 14.53 -5.47
CA GLN A 29 -2.98 15.98 -5.24
C GLN A 29 -1.81 16.64 -4.50
N ARG A 30 -0.88 15.85 -3.95
CA ARG A 30 0.25 16.31 -3.16
C ARG A 30 1.49 16.57 -4.01
N ASP A 31 2.49 17.21 -3.39
CA ASP A 31 3.83 17.23 -3.96
C ASP A 31 4.32 15.78 -4.20
N PRO A 32 4.89 15.47 -5.38
CA PRO A 32 5.24 14.10 -5.73
C PRO A 32 6.32 13.49 -4.82
N PHE A 33 7.26 14.29 -4.30
CA PHE A 33 8.31 13.78 -3.41
C PHE A 33 7.76 13.47 -2.01
N ASP A 34 6.83 14.30 -1.51
CA ASP A 34 6.15 14.03 -0.24
C ASP A 34 5.25 12.79 -0.35
N ALA A 35 4.50 12.67 -1.45
CA ALA A 35 3.65 11.51 -1.72
C ALA A 35 4.47 10.21 -1.79
N GLU A 36 5.61 10.23 -2.48
CA GLU A 36 6.54 9.09 -2.54
C GLU A 36 7.04 8.70 -1.15
N ARG A 37 7.53 9.66 -0.37
CA ARG A 37 8.06 9.38 0.99
C ARG A 37 7.00 8.80 1.90
N ASP A 38 5.80 9.35 1.89
CA ASP A 38 4.68 8.86 2.71
C ASP A 38 4.25 7.46 2.28
N ALA A 39 4.19 7.18 0.98
CA ALA A 39 3.87 5.86 0.45
C ALA A 39 4.91 4.82 0.86
N LEU A 40 6.20 5.13 0.76
CA LEU A 40 7.30 4.24 1.18
C LEU A 40 7.29 3.98 2.69
N ALA A 41 7.04 5.01 3.50
CA ALA A 41 6.93 4.88 4.95
C ALA A 41 5.75 3.99 5.35
N LEU A 42 4.60 4.18 4.70
CA LEU A 42 3.39 3.39 4.93
C LEU A 42 3.60 1.93 4.51
N ALA A 43 4.12 1.68 3.32
CA ALA A 43 4.42 0.33 2.83
C ALA A 43 5.35 -0.40 3.81
N SER A 44 6.45 0.23 4.21
CA SER A 44 7.41 -0.33 5.16
C SER A 44 6.76 -0.68 6.51
N LEU A 45 5.87 0.18 7.02
CA LEU A 45 5.16 -0.07 8.27
C LEU A 45 4.19 -1.24 8.16
N LEU A 46 3.40 -1.29 7.08
CA LEU A 46 2.40 -2.34 6.86
C LEU A 46 3.04 -3.70 6.60
N THR A 47 4.17 -3.76 5.89
CA THR A 47 4.96 -4.99 5.72
C THR A 47 5.42 -5.54 7.07
N ARG A 48 6.08 -4.72 7.91
CA ARG A 48 6.52 -5.17 9.24
C ARG A 48 5.35 -5.63 10.12
N ARG A 49 4.20 -4.96 10.02
CA ARG A 49 2.99 -5.35 10.74
C ARG A 49 2.45 -6.68 10.25
N LEU A 50 2.43 -6.90 8.94
CA LEU A 50 2.03 -8.17 8.33
C LEU A 50 2.95 -9.30 8.77
N ASP A 51 4.27 -9.09 8.70
CA ASP A 51 5.27 -10.05 9.14
C ASP A 51 5.05 -10.44 10.61
N ALA A 52 4.86 -9.45 11.48
CA ALA A 52 4.59 -9.70 12.90
C ALA A 52 3.29 -10.49 13.14
N ILE A 53 2.23 -10.23 12.35
CA ILE A 53 0.98 -11.00 12.40
C ILE A 53 1.24 -12.43 11.93
N VAL A 54 1.92 -12.61 10.79
CA VAL A 54 2.22 -13.93 10.25
C VAL A 54 3.06 -14.75 11.22
N THR A 55 4.15 -14.19 11.75
CA THR A 55 4.99 -14.85 12.75
C THR A 55 4.19 -15.23 14.00
N ARG A 56 3.29 -14.34 14.47
CA ARG A 56 2.43 -14.61 15.64
C ARG A 56 1.44 -15.75 15.40
N HIS A 57 0.87 -15.85 14.19
CA HIS A 57 -0.23 -16.78 13.91
C HIS A 57 0.23 -18.12 13.33
N PHE A 58 1.34 -18.14 12.60
CA PHE A 58 1.81 -19.32 11.87
C PHE A 58 3.22 -19.78 12.27
N GLY A 59 3.87 -19.08 13.21
CA GLY A 59 5.28 -19.30 13.55
C GLY A 59 6.23 -18.68 12.53
N SER A 60 7.54 -18.64 12.85
CA SER A 60 8.54 -18.23 11.86
C SER A 60 8.62 -19.27 10.75
N PRO A 61 8.57 -18.89 9.46
CA PRO A 61 8.89 -19.83 8.39
C PRO A 61 10.31 -20.39 8.63
N PRO A 62 10.55 -21.69 8.34
CA PRO A 62 11.90 -22.24 8.44
C PRO A 62 12.83 -21.40 7.57
N GLN A 63 13.94 -20.94 8.15
CA GLN A 63 14.99 -20.26 7.38
C GLN A 63 15.47 -21.24 6.31
N ALA A 64 15.22 -20.91 5.04
CA ALA A 64 15.75 -21.61 3.88
C ALA A 64 17.19 -21.16 3.62
#